data_AF-A0A7Z0SEV0-F1
#
_entry.id   AF-A0A7Z0SEV0-F1
#
_cell.length_a   1.000
_cell.length_b   1.000
_cell.length_c   1.000
_cell.angle_alpha   90.00
_cell.angle_beta   90.00
_cell.angle_gamma   90.00
#
_symmetry.space_group_name_H-M   'P 1'
#
loop_
_entity.id
_entity.type
_entity.pdbx_description
1 polymer ?
#
loop_
_entity_poly.entity_id
_entity_poly.type
_entity_poly.pdbx_seq_one_letter_code
_entity_poly.pdbx_strand_id
1 'polypeptide(L)'
;MRYVAPRNAGIDGVVENISIYERIGYRLAYHNMRYQGLAREAKFDQNAILALSAINFADLVAYDRLCFPAPRDTFLRAWIEQADSRAIAYVKQGKLMGYAVRRQR
;
A
#
# COMPACT_ATOMS: atom_id res chain seq x y z
N MET A 1 5.63 -23.81 -9.24
CA MET A 1 5.20 -22.93 -10.35
C MET A 1 3.95 -23.40 -11.13
N ARG A 2 3.62 -24.70 -11.25
CA ARG A 2 2.43 -25.17 -12.02
C ARG A 2 1.11 -24.47 -11.66
N TYR A 3 0.86 -24.20 -10.37
CA TYR A 3 -0.34 -23.49 -9.93
C TYR A 3 -0.46 -22.05 -10.48
N VAL A 4 0.67 -21.39 -10.76
CA VAL A 4 0.69 -19.98 -11.22
C VAL A 4 0.48 -19.90 -12.75
N ALA A 5 0.81 -20.94 -13.50
CA ALA A 5 0.58 -21.02 -14.96
C ALA A 5 1.14 -19.73 -15.67
N PRO A 6 0.51 -19.09 -16.68
CA PRO A 6 1.12 -17.92 -17.35
C PRO A 6 1.05 -16.62 -16.52
N ARG A 7 0.66 -16.68 -15.24
CA ARG A 7 0.50 -15.50 -14.39
C ARG A 7 1.82 -15.16 -13.69
N ASN A 8 1.90 -13.94 -13.17
CA ASN A 8 3.03 -13.51 -12.35
C ASN A 8 2.80 -13.88 -10.88
N ALA A 9 3.87 -14.33 -10.20
CA ALA A 9 3.93 -14.44 -8.75
C ALA A 9 5.14 -13.64 -8.25
N GLY A 10 4.93 -12.80 -7.24
CA GLY A 10 5.98 -12.02 -6.57
C GLY A 10 6.05 -12.35 -5.09
N ILE A 11 7.24 -12.24 -4.52
CA ILE A 11 7.51 -12.41 -3.10
C ILE A 11 8.49 -11.32 -2.65
N ASP A 12 8.41 -10.92 -1.39
CA ASP A 12 9.41 -10.09 -0.75
C ASP A 12 10.45 -10.98 -0.07
N GLY A 13 11.62 -11.09 -0.69
CA GLY A 13 12.74 -11.87 -0.17
C GLY A 13 13.72 -11.02 0.64
N VAL A 14 14.25 -11.58 1.74
CA VAL A 14 15.47 -11.05 2.34
C VAL A 14 16.64 -11.27 1.37
N VAL A 15 17.61 -10.35 1.37
CA VAL A 15 18.69 -10.31 0.37
C VAL A 15 19.50 -11.61 0.38
N GLU A 16 19.71 -12.17 1.57
CA GLU A 16 20.44 -13.41 1.81
C GLU A 16 19.80 -14.63 1.13
N ASN A 17 18.48 -14.57 0.89
CA ASN A 17 17.71 -15.67 0.31
C ASN A 17 17.51 -15.54 -1.21
N ILE A 18 18.01 -14.49 -1.87
CA ILE A 18 17.78 -14.26 -3.31
C ILE A 18 18.20 -15.49 -4.13
N SER A 19 19.39 -16.04 -3.88
CA SER A 19 19.89 -17.22 -4.61
C SER A 19 19.01 -18.47 -4.43
N ILE A 20 18.31 -18.61 -3.30
CA ILE A 20 17.36 -19.71 -3.06
C ILE A 20 16.13 -19.52 -3.95
N TYR A 21 15.62 -18.30 -4.06
CA TYR A 21 14.44 -18.01 -4.88
C TYR A 21 14.72 -18.11 -6.38
N GLU A 22 15.92 -17.74 -6.82
CA GLU A 22 16.35 -17.91 -8.21
C GLU A 22 16.36 -19.38 -8.64
N ARG A 23 16.82 -20.30 -7.77
CA ARG A 23 16.82 -21.74 -8.04
C ARG A 23 15.43 -22.32 -8.29
N ILE A 24 14.37 -21.70 -7.78
CA ILE A 24 12.98 -22.13 -7.98
C ILE A 24 12.23 -21.28 -9.03
N GLY A 25 12.96 -20.43 -9.76
CA GLY A 25 12.47 -19.71 -10.94
C GLY A 25 11.97 -18.28 -10.70
N TYR A 26 12.22 -17.70 -9.53
CA TYR A 26 12.02 -16.25 -9.34
C TYR A 26 13.20 -15.47 -9.93
N ARG A 27 12.98 -14.19 -10.19
CA ARG A 27 14.00 -13.24 -10.61
C ARG A 27 13.87 -11.97 -9.78
N LEU A 28 14.99 -11.33 -9.46
CA LEU A 28 14.97 -10.03 -8.80
C LEU A 28 14.24 -9.00 -9.68
N ALA A 29 13.21 -8.36 -9.12
CA ALA A 29 12.47 -7.31 -9.82
C ALA A 29 12.88 -5.90 -9.35
N TYR A 30 12.97 -5.71 -8.04
CA TYR A 30 13.36 -4.46 -7.38
C TYR A 30 13.57 -4.70 -5.87
N HIS A 31 14.08 -3.69 -5.17
CA HIS A 31 14.25 -3.74 -3.71
C HIS A 31 13.13 -2.99 -2.99
N ASN A 32 12.54 -3.64 -1.98
CA ASN A 32 11.62 -2.98 -1.05
C ASN A 32 12.40 -2.50 0.18
N MET A 33 12.54 -1.18 0.31
CA MET A 33 13.33 -0.56 1.37
C MET A 33 12.42 -0.13 2.53
N ARG A 34 12.84 -0.45 3.76
CA ARG A 34 12.18 0.02 4.98
C ARG A 34 12.92 1.24 5.52
N TYR A 35 12.21 2.36 5.58
CA TYR A 35 12.72 3.60 6.14
C TYR A 35 12.27 3.76 7.60
N GLN A 36 13.15 4.34 8.43
CA GLN A 36 12.87 4.71 9.81
C GLN A 36 13.41 6.11 10.06
N GLY A 37 12.65 6.90 10.81
CA GLY A 37 13.06 8.23 11.23
C GLY A 37 12.09 8.79 12.27
N LEU A 38 12.49 9.90 12.88
CA LEU A 38 11.60 10.68 13.73
C LEU A 38 10.74 11.58 12.85
N ALA A 39 9.42 11.49 13.04
CA ALA A 39 8.48 12.39 12.38
C ALA A 39 8.77 13.83 12.82
N ARG A 40 8.82 14.74 11.85
CA ARG A 40 8.97 16.18 12.09
C ARG A 40 7.73 16.88 11.58
N GLU A 41 7.39 17.99 12.22
CA GLU A 41 6.33 18.85 11.72
C GLU A 41 6.71 19.37 10.33
N ALA A 42 5.74 19.36 9.43
CA ALA A 42 5.88 19.91 8.10
C ALA A 42 4.70 20.85 7.85
N LYS A 43 4.92 21.92 7.07
CA LYS A 43 3.83 22.78 6.61
C LYS A 43 3.10 22.10 5.46
N PHE A 44 1.78 21.98 5.58
CA PHE A 44 0.89 21.47 4.54
C PHE A 44 -0.47 22.18 4.62
N ASP A 45 -1.25 22.11 3.55
CA ASP A 45 -2.63 22.57 3.56
C ASP A 45 -3.49 21.59 4.36
N GLN A 46 -3.96 22.02 5.54
CA GLN A 46 -4.77 21.20 6.43
C GLN A 46 -6.13 20.83 5.81
N ASN A 47 -6.67 21.67 4.92
CA ASN A 47 -7.94 21.38 4.24
C ASN A 47 -7.79 20.29 3.17
N ALA A 48 -6.55 20.00 2.74
CA ALA A 48 -6.26 18.94 1.80
C ALA A 48 -6.15 17.56 2.48
N ILE A 49 -6.19 17.48 3.81
CA ILE A 49 -6.09 16.22 4.56
C ILE A 49 -7.42 15.92 5.24
N LEU A 50 -8.07 14.85 4.82
CA LEU A 50 -9.35 14.40 5.39
C LEU A 50 -9.16 13.09 6.16
N ALA A 51 -10.11 12.80 7.06
CA ALA A 51 -10.26 11.44 7.55
C ALA A 51 -10.60 10.51 6.37
N LEU A 52 -9.96 9.34 6.28
CA LEU A 52 -10.23 8.45 5.14
C LEU A 52 -11.68 7.96 5.12
N SER A 53 -12.36 7.91 6.27
CA SER A 53 -13.78 7.59 6.40
C SER A 53 -14.73 8.61 5.75
N ALA A 54 -14.25 9.82 5.43
CA ALA A 54 -15.00 10.82 4.68
C ALA A 54 -14.96 10.58 3.16
N ILE A 55 -14.12 9.64 2.70
CA ILE A 55 -14.00 9.29 1.28
C ILE A 55 -14.91 8.11 0.97
N ASN A 56 -15.62 8.18 -0.15
CA ASN A 56 -16.41 7.04 -0.63
C ASN A 56 -15.47 5.85 -0.90
N PHE A 57 -15.80 4.68 -0.36
CA PHE A 57 -14.98 3.48 -0.52
C PHE A 57 -14.74 3.12 -2.00
N ALA A 58 -15.70 3.39 -2.89
CA ALA A 58 -15.53 3.15 -4.32
C ALA A 58 -14.40 4.02 -4.92
N ASP A 59 -14.28 5.28 -4.51
CA ASP A 59 -13.22 6.18 -4.98
C ASP A 59 -11.86 5.74 -4.44
N LEU A 60 -11.82 5.25 -3.20
CA LEU A 60 -10.62 4.67 -2.60
C LEU A 60 -10.17 3.41 -3.36
N VAL A 61 -11.09 2.50 -3.68
CA VAL A 61 -10.78 1.31 -4.50
C VAL A 61 -10.30 1.74 -5.89
N ALA A 62 -10.95 2.71 -6.53
CA ALA A 62 -10.53 3.19 -7.84
C ALA A 62 -9.12 3.78 -7.82
N TYR A 63 -8.77 4.57 -6.79
CA TYR A 63 -7.40 5.06 -6.60
C TYR A 63 -6.43 3.90 -6.36
N ASP A 64 -6.80 2.95 -5.51
CA ASP A 64 -5.95 1.82 -5.15
C ASP A 64 -5.54 0.97 -6.37
N ARG A 65 -6.46 0.81 -7.32
CA ARG A 65 -6.24 0.12 -8.60
C ARG A 65 -5.15 0.75 -9.46
N LEU A 66 -4.84 2.03 -9.26
CA LEU A 66 -3.73 2.72 -9.93
C LEU A 66 -2.38 2.32 -9.33
N CYS A 67 -2.35 1.94 -8.05
CA CYS A 67 -1.14 1.50 -7.35
C CYS A 67 -0.97 -0.04 -7.43
N PHE A 68 -2.07 -0.79 -7.40
CA PHE A 68 -2.09 -2.24 -7.39
C PHE A 68 -3.04 -2.78 -8.48
N PRO A 69 -2.51 -3.44 -9.53
CA PRO A 69 -3.32 -3.92 -10.66
C PRO A 69 -4.32 -5.04 -10.33
N ALA A 70 -4.32 -5.62 -9.13
CA ALA A 70 -5.24 -6.68 -8.70
C ALA A 70 -6.26 -6.12 -7.69
N PRO A 71 -7.57 -6.49 -7.80
CA PRO A 71 -8.57 -5.98 -6.89
C PRO A 71 -8.31 -6.56 -5.50
N ARG A 72 -8.34 -5.71 -4.48
CA ARG A 72 -7.96 -6.07 -3.11
C ARG A 72 -8.90 -5.47 -2.08
N ASP A 73 -10.17 -5.32 -2.43
CA ASP A 73 -11.23 -4.65 -1.67
C ASP A 73 -11.36 -5.19 -0.23
N THR A 74 -11.39 -6.52 -0.09
CA THR A 74 -11.48 -7.18 1.23
C THR A 74 -10.27 -6.87 2.11
N PHE A 75 -9.06 -6.95 1.53
CA PHE A 75 -7.84 -6.55 2.22
C PHE A 75 -7.89 -5.07 2.58
N LEU A 76 -8.27 -4.20 1.64
CA LEU A 76 -8.26 -2.75 1.81
C LEU A 76 -9.19 -2.31 2.94
N ARG A 77 -10.40 -2.90 3.00
CA ARG A 77 -11.35 -2.68 4.11
C ARG A 77 -10.73 -3.05 5.45
N ALA A 78 -10.24 -4.28 5.58
CA ALA A 78 -9.60 -4.74 6.81
C ALA A 78 -8.35 -3.92 7.17
N TRP A 79 -7.65 -3.38 6.17
CA TRP A 79 -6.41 -2.63 6.33
C TRP A 79 -6.63 -1.22 6.89
N ILE A 80 -7.71 -0.54 6.47
CA ILE A 80 -8.05 0.83 6.89
C ILE A 80 -8.91 0.88 8.15
N GLU A 81 -9.61 -0.21 8.50
CA GLU A 81 -10.50 -0.31 9.65
C GLU A 81 -9.83 -0.93 10.89
N GLN A 82 -8.50 -1.09 10.89
CA GLN A 82 -7.80 -1.68 12.04
C GLN A 82 -7.98 -0.85 13.31
N ALA A 83 -8.17 -1.54 14.44
CA ALA A 83 -8.12 -0.93 15.76
C ALA A 83 -6.78 -0.21 15.98
N ASP A 84 -6.80 0.86 16.78
CA ASP A 84 -5.62 1.67 17.12
C ASP A 84 -4.84 2.20 15.91
N SER A 85 -5.57 2.42 14.80
CA SER A 85 -5.04 3.00 13.57
C SER A 85 -5.69 4.34 13.25
N ARG A 86 -4.97 5.15 12.48
CA ARG A 86 -5.47 6.40 11.90
C ARG A 86 -5.28 6.35 10.39
N ALA A 87 -6.39 6.37 9.67
CA ALA A 87 -6.42 6.43 8.22
C ALA A 87 -6.75 7.86 7.76
N ILE A 88 -5.94 8.42 6.86
CA ILE A 88 -6.11 9.75 6.28
C ILE A 88 -6.07 9.71 4.76
N ALA A 89 -6.76 10.66 4.14
CA ALA A 89 -6.77 10.90 2.70
C ALA A 89 -6.14 12.25 2.38
N TYR A 90 -5.37 12.30 1.30
CA TYR A 90 -4.94 13.54 0.67
C TYR A 90 -5.88 13.83 -0.51
N VAL A 91 -6.56 14.98 -0.46
CA VAL A 91 -7.56 15.40 -1.45
C VAL A 91 -7.14 16.73 -2.06
N LYS A 92 -7.22 16.83 -3.38
CA LYS A 92 -6.96 18.07 -4.12
C LYS A 92 -8.08 18.28 -5.13
N GLN A 93 -8.69 19.46 -5.12
CA GLN A 93 -9.80 19.81 -6.02
C GLN A 93 -10.93 18.76 -6.00
N GLY A 94 -11.28 18.26 -4.81
CA GLY A 94 -12.32 17.24 -4.62
C GLY A 94 -11.95 15.82 -5.06
N LYS A 95 -10.71 15.57 -5.49
CA LYS A 95 -10.24 14.24 -5.92
C LYS A 95 -9.27 13.64 -4.92
N LEU A 96 -9.43 12.33 -4.67
CA LEU A 96 -8.46 11.54 -3.90
C LEU A 96 -7.14 11.44 -4.67
N MET A 97 -6.06 11.91 -4.04
CA MET A 97 -4.71 11.92 -4.60
C MET A 97 -3.77 10.97 -3.87
N GLY A 98 -4.15 10.47 -2.70
CA GLY A 98 -3.39 9.51 -1.90
C GLY A 98 -4.05 9.22 -0.57
N TYR A 99 -3.61 8.15 0.10
CA TYR A 99 -4.08 7.79 1.43
C TYR A 99 -2.95 7.13 2.23
N ALA A 100 -3.04 7.20 3.55
CA ALA A 100 -2.08 6.61 4.46
C ALA A 100 -2.78 6.04 5.69
N VAL A 101 -2.24 4.95 6.23
CA VAL A 101 -2.67 4.35 7.50
C VAL A 101 -1.48 4.35 8.45
N ARG A 102 -1.63 5.04 9.57
CA ARG A 102 -0.69 4.98 10.69
C ARG A 102 -1.24 4.02 11.73
N ARG A 103 -0.45 3.02 12.12
CA ARG A 103 -0.81 2.05 13.17
C ARG A 103 -0.01 2.36 14.41
N GLN A 104 -0.63 2.27 15.58
CA GLN A 104 0.12 2.17 16.82
C GLN A 104 0.77 0.78 16.87
N ARG A 105 2.00 0.73 17.39
CA ARG A 105 2.69 -0.53 17.70
C ARG A 105 2.44 -0.88 19.14
#